data_AF-X7ZEW5-F1
#
_entry.id   AF-X7ZEW5-F1
#
_cell.length_a   1.000
_cell.length_b   1.000
_cell.length_c   1.000
_cell.angle_alpha   90.00
_cell.angle_beta   90.00
_cell.angle_gamma   90.00
#
_symmetry.space_group_name_H-M   'P 1'
#
loop_
_entity.id
_entity.type
_entity.pdbx_description
1 polymer ?
#
loop_
_entity_poly.entity_id
_entity_poly.type
_entity_poly.pdbx_seq_one_letter_code
_entity_poly.pdbx_strand_id
1 'polypeptide(L)'
;MTHVLLPVSALLRRADTAAVIVSALAAKAQRGLGFRRIAADLGRPGETVRGWLRRFAERAEAVRSMFTVWLRAVDPDPVMPDAAGGVFADAVRAIAAVATVIERRFALPTVSLAETAVAVSGGRLLAPGWPGSAMQHEPTLPR
;
A
#
# COMPACT_ATOMS: atom_id res chain seq x y z
N MET A 1 24.05 8.24 -19.50
CA MET A 1 23.05 7.38 -18.82
C MET A 1 22.42 8.19 -17.70
N THR A 2 21.34 8.91 -17.97
CA THR A 2 20.56 9.63 -16.95
C THR A 2 19.61 8.64 -16.30
N HIS A 3 19.96 8.12 -15.13
CA HIS A 3 18.99 7.43 -14.28
C HIS A 3 18.03 8.48 -13.74
N VAL A 4 16.84 8.55 -14.35
CA VAL A 4 15.71 9.28 -13.80
C VAL A 4 15.27 8.49 -12.57
N LEU A 5 15.77 8.91 -11.41
CA LEU A 5 15.16 8.58 -10.13
C LEU A 5 13.72 9.10 -10.20
N LEU A 6 12.77 8.22 -10.51
CA LEU A 6 11.36 8.51 -10.29
C LEU A 6 11.27 8.95 -8.82
N PRO A 7 10.92 10.21 -8.51
CA PRO A 7 10.70 10.59 -7.13
C PRO A 7 9.65 9.65 -6.57
N VAL A 8 9.85 9.22 -5.32
CA VAL A 8 9.04 8.26 -4.55
C VAL A 8 7.60 8.78 -4.28
N SER A 9 7.11 9.69 -5.12
CA SER A 9 5.81 10.35 -5.06
C SER A 9 4.85 9.87 -6.17
N ALA A 10 5.30 9.12 -7.18
CA ALA A 10 4.46 8.72 -8.32
C ALA A 10 4.07 7.23 -8.32
N LEU A 11 2.76 6.94 -8.38
CA LEU A 11 2.26 5.66 -8.87
C LEU A 11 2.27 5.68 -10.40
N LEU A 12 2.80 4.64 -11.04
CA LEU A 12 2.82 4.53 -12.50
C LEU A 12 1.40 4.70 -13.08
N ARG A 13 1.23 5.74 -13.93
CA ARG A 13 0.02 6.04 -14.73
C ARG A 13 -1.22 6.58 -13.99
N ARG A 14 -1.07 7.41 -12.96
CA ARG A 14 -2.19 8.22 -12.45
C ARG A 14 -1.84 9.70 -12.35
N ALA A 15 -2.79 10.55 -12.75
CA ALA A 15 -2.68 12.01 -12.68
C ALA A 15 -2.60 12.55 -11.24
N ASP A 16 -2.96 11.72 -10.26
CA ASP A 16 -2.92 12.04 -8.84
C ASP A 16 -1.70 11.38 -8.18
N THR A 17 -0.94 12.17 -7.41
CA THR A 17 0.22 11.71 -6.63
C THR A 17 -0.16 10.54 -5.73
N ALA A 18 0.77 9.61 -5.51
CA ALA A 18 0.59 8.47 -4.60
C ALA A 18 0.04 8.91 -3.22
N ALA A 19 0.49 10.07 -2.74
CA ALA A 19 0.04 10.71 -1.50
C ALA A 19 -1.48 10.98 -1.46
N VAL A 20 -2.08 11.45 -2.56
CA VAL A 20 -3.53 11.74 -2.63
C VAL A 20 -4.35 10.45 -2.58
N ILE A 21 -3.87 9.42 -3.27
CA ILE A 21 -4.53 8.11 -3.27
C ILE A 21 -4.42 7.45 -1.90
N VAL A 22 -3.22 7.43 -1.31
CA VAL A 22 -2.97 6.78 -0.02
C VAL A 22 -3.66 7.52 1.13
N SER A 23 -3.77 8.86 1.07
CA SER A 23 -4.58 9.61 2.04
C SER A 23 -6.07 9.28 1.93
N ALA A 24 -6.62 9.03 0.74
CA ALA A 24 -7.99 8.54 0.58
C ALA A 24 -8.19 7.16 1.24
N LEU A 25 -7.22 6.25 1.07
CA LEU A 25 -7.25 4.93 1.70
C LEU A 25 -7.19 5.04 3.23
N ALA A 26 -6.27 5.85 3.76
CA ALA A 26 -6.12 6.09 5.19
C ALA A 26 -7.39 6.71 5.81
N ALA A 27 -7.99 7.70 5.14
CA ALA A 27 -9.23 8.33 5.58
C ALA A 27 -10.39 7.33 5.67
N LYS A 28 -10.52 6.41 4.71
CA LYS A 28 -11.52 5.34 4.78
C LYS A 28 -11.22 4.36 5.92
N ALA A 29 -9.97 3.91 6.06
CA ALA A 29 -9.58 2.90 7.03
C ALA A 29 -9.68 3.39 8.48
N GLN A 30 -9.26 4.62 8.76
CA GLN A 30 -9.18 5.17 10.12
C GLN A 30 -10.50 5.78 10.59
N ARG A 31 -11.21 6.48 9.69
CA ARG A 31 -12.38 7.30 10.05
C ARG A 31 -13.70 6.71 9.52
N GLY A 32 -13.65 5.61 8.78
CA GLY A 32 -14.84 5.00 8.17
C GLY A 32 -15.53 5.86 7.11
N LEU A 33 -14.85 6.88 6.58
CA LEU A 33 -15.49 7.86 5.68
C LEU A 33 -15.93 7.23 4.35
N GLY A 34 -17.11 7.67 3.88
CA GLY A 34 -17.62 7.33 2.56
C GLY A 34 -16.89 8.07 1.43
N PHE A 35 -16.88 7.49 0.22
CA PHE A 35 -16.13 8.04 -0.92
C PHE A 35 -16.53 9.47 -1.30
N ARG A 36 -17.80 9.87 -1.11
CA ARG A 36 -18.28 11.23 -1.40
C ARG A 36 -17.64 12.26 -0.48
N ARG A 37 -17.53 11.96 0.82
CA ARG A 37 -16.90 12.85 1.79
C ARG A 37 -15.40 12.98 1.51
N ILE A 38 -14.73 11.85 1.30
CA ILE A 38 -13.30 11.82 0.96
C ILE A 38 -13.04 12.61 -0.34
N ALA A 39 -13.89 12.45 -1.36
CA ALA A 39 -13.77 13.18 -2.62
C ALA A 39 -13.90 14.69 -2.45
N ALA A 40 -14.85 15.14 -1.63
CA ALA A 40 -15.00 16.56 -1.30
C ALA A 40 -13.76 17.10 -0.57
N ASP A 41 -13.28 16.37 0.44
CA ASP A 41 -12.11 16.78 1.24
C ASP A 41 -10.82 16.84 0.40
N LEU A 42 -10.70 15.98 -0.63
CA LEU A 42 -9.53 15.93 -1.52
C LEU A 42 -9.67 16.81 -2.78
N GLY A 43 -10.83 17.41 -3.03
CA GLY A 43 -11.11 18.16 -4.26
C GLY A 43 -11.03 17.29 -5.53
N ARG A 44 -11.46 16.03 -5.47
CA ARG A 44 -11.39 15.07 -6.59
C ARG A 44 -12.78 14.58 -7.01
N PRO A 45 -12.97 14.14 -8.27
CA PRO A 45 -14.25 13.55 -8.68
C PRO A 45 -14.61 12.33 -7.84
N GLY A 46 -15.87 12.24 -7.41
CA GLY A 46 -16.36 11.15 -6.55
C GLY A 46 -16.15 9.75 -7.14
N GLU A 47 -16.37 9.59 -8.45
CA GLU A 47 -16.19 8.30 -9.13
C GLU A 47 -14.71 7.88 -9.21
N THR A 48 -13.80 8.86 -9.30
CA THR A 48 -12.36 8.62 -9.25
C THR A 48 -11.97 8.04 -7.89
N VAL A 49 -12.36 8.69 -6.78
CA VAL A 49 -12.10 8.19 -5.42
C VAL A 49 -12.77 6.84 -5.19
N ARG A 50 -14.03 6.67 -5.60
CA ARG A 50 -14.74 5.38 -5.54
C ARG A 50 -13.95 4.28 -6.24
N GLY A 51 -13.45 4.55 -7.44
CA GLY A 51 -12.63 3.62 -8.21
C GLY A 51 -11.29 3.29 -7.56
N TRP A 52 -10.72 4.18 -6.74
CA TRP A 52 -9.50 3.90 -5.98
C TRP A 52 -9.78 2.97 -4.82
N LEU A 53 -10.79 3.32 -4.02
CA LEU A 53 -11.20 2.55 -2.85
C LEU A 53 -11.63 1.13 -3.24
N ARG A 54 -12.41 0.99 -4.34
CA ARG A 54 -12.82 -0.32 -4.86
C ARG A 54 -11.62 -1.18 -5.26
N ARG A 55 -10.71 -0.65 -6.09
CA ARG A 55 -9.52 -1.37 -6.56
C ARG A 55 -8.56 -1.77 -5.44
N PHE A 56 -8.51 -0.98 -4.36
CA PHE A 56 -7.74 -1.36 -3.18
C PHE A 56 -8.46 -2.44 -2.38
N ALA A 57 -9.78 -2.30 -2.17
CA ALA A 57 -10.57 -3.30 -1.46
C ALA A 57 -10.49 -4.69 -2.12
N GLU A 58 -10.56 -4.75 -3.44
CA GLU A 58 -10.37 -5.98 -4.24
C GLU A 58 -9.01 -6.66 -4.01
N ARG A 59 -8.01 -5.93 -3.51
CA ARG A 59 -6.63 -6.40 -3.31
C ARG A 59 -6.17 -6.37 -1.86
N ALA A 60 -7.05 -5.99 -0.93
CA ALA A 60 -6.66 -5.67 0.43
C ALA A 60 -5.97 -6.86 1.12
N GLU A 61 -6.43 -8.08 0.88
CA GLU A 61 -5.80 -9.27 1.46
C GLU A 61 -4.38 -9.50 0.92
N ALA A 62 -4.19 -9.35 -0.40
CA ALA A 62 -2.88 -9.53 -1.01
C ALA A 62 -1.90 -8.41 -0.60
N VAL A 63 -2.40 -7.18 -0.44
CA VAL A 63 -1.65 -6.07 0.15
C VAL A 63 -1.25 -6.42 1.58
N ARG A 64 -2.20 -6.80 2.43
CA ARG A 64 -1.95 -7.18 3.83
C ARG A 64 -0.86 -8.24 3.92
N SER A 65 -1.01 -9.34 3.18
CA SER A 65 -0.06 -10.45 3.16
C SER A 65 1.35 -10.01 2.73
N MET A 66 1.47 -9.30 1.59
CA MET A 66 2.76 -8.81 1.09
C MET A 66 3.47 -7.88 2.10
N PHE A 67 2.73 -6.95 2.70
CA PHE A 67 3.32 -6.02 3.66
C PHE A 67 3.68 -6.71 4.98
N THR A 68 2.96 -7.73 5.41
CA THR A 68 3.34 -8.56 6.57
C THR A 68 4.63 -9.35 6.30
N VAL A 69 4.81 -9.89 5.09
CA VAL A 69 6.06 -10.55 4.67
C VAL A 69 7.23 -9.55 4.71
N TRP A 70 7.03 -8.35 4.16
CA TRP A 70 8.04 -7.29 4.23
C TRP A 70 8.36 -6.84 5.65
N LEU A 71 7.37 -6.78 6.53
CA LEU A 71 7.56 -6.43 7.93
C LEU A 71 8.56 -7.39 8.61
N ARG A 72 8.42 -8.70 8.36
CA ARG A 72 9.36 -9.74 8.83
C ARG A 72 10.71 -9.74 8.12
N ALA A 73 10.79 -9.21 6.90
CA ALA A 73 12.04 -9.13 6.16
C ALA A 73 12.91 -7.95 6.62
N VAL A 74 12.29 -6.83 7.00
CA VAL A 74 13.00 -5.61 7.44
C VAL A 74 13.39 -5.70 8.92
N ASP A 75 12.57 -6.35 9.73
CA ASP A 75 12.78 -6.55 11.16
C ASP A 75 12.76 -8.06 11.47
N PRO A 76 13.79 -8.62 12.14
CA PRO A 76 13.78 -10.01 12.57
C PRO A 76 12.76 -10.31 13.68
N ASP A 77 12.33 -9.32 14.47
CA ASP A 77 11.29 -9.49 15.49
C ASP A 77 10.22 -8.37 15.50
N PRO A 78 9.42 -8.25 14.43
CA PRO A 78 8.43 -7.20 14.32
C PRO A 78 7.24 -7.42 15.25
N VAL A 79 6.83 -6.33 15.87
CA VAL A 79 5.51 -6.22 16.48
C VAL A 79 4.46 -6.22 15.37
N MET A 80 3.60 -7.24 15.37
CA MET A 80 2.52 -7.35 14.39
C MET A 80 1.43 -6.32 14.67
N PRO A 81 0.90 -5.63 13.64
CA PRO A 81 -0.20 -4.70 13.83
C PRO A 81 -1.47 -5.46 14.25
N ASP A 82 -2.19 -4.91 15.24
CA ASP A 82 -3.48 -5.44 15.66
C ASP A 82 -4.49 -5.44 14.50
N ALA A 83 -5.50 -6.32 14.60
CA ALA A 83 -6.64 -6.31 13.69
C ALA A 83 -7.40 -4.98 13.77
N ALA A 84 -7.76 -4.43 12.61
CA ALA A 84 -8.41 -3.14 12.42
C ALA A 84 -9.92 -3.26 12.15
N GLY A 85 -10.51 -4.44 12.34
CA GLY A 85 -11.94 -4.68 12.13
C GLY A 85 -12.33 -4.94 10.66
N GLY A 86 -11.36 -5.17 9.76
CA GLY A 86 -11.62 -5.61 8.40
C GLY A 86 -10.41 -5.52 7.48
N VAL A 87 -10.36 -6.39 6.46
CA VAL A 87 -9.20 -6.59 5.57
C VAL A 87 -8.68 -5.29 4.93
N PHE A 88 -9.58 -4.36 4.59
CA PHE A 88 -9.20 -3.06 4.05
C PHE A 88 -8.36 -2.25 5.05
N ALA A 89 -8.82 -2.17 6.30
CA ALA A 89 -8.13 -1.41 7.33
C ALA A 89 -6.87 -2.15 7.82
N ASP A 90 -6.89 -3.48 7.85
CA ASP A 90 -5.72 -4.31 8.15
C ASP A 90 -4.61 -4.08 7.12
N ALA A 91 -4.94 -4.03 5.84
CA ALA A 91 -3.99 -3.74 4.76
C ALA A 91 -3.34 -2.36 4.93
N VAL A 92 -4.13 -1.33 5.27
CA VAL A 92 -3.59 0.00 5.55
C VAL A 92 -2.70 0.01 6.79
N ARG A 93 -3.07 -0.73 7.85
CA ARG A 93 -2.20 -0.89 9.05
C ARG A 93 -0.90 -1.61 8.73
N ALA A 94 -0.92 -2.63 7.87
CA ALA A 94 0.30 -3.33 7.46
C ALA A 94 1.26 -2.39 6.72
N ILE A 95 0.76 -1.52 5.83
CA ILE A 95 1.58 -0.49 5.17
C ILE A 95 2.17 0.47 6.22
N ALA A 96 1.37 0.92 7.19
CA ALA A 96 1.83 1.82 8.25
C ALA A 96 2.91 1.16 9.13
N ALA A 97 2.73 -0.11 9.49
CA ALA A 97 3.69 -0.86 10.28
C ALA A 97 5.06 -0.97 9.58
N VAL A 98 5.07 -1.25 8.28
CA VAL A 98 6.32 -1.28 7.49
C VAL A 98 6.98 0.11 7.46
N ALA A 99 6.20 1.18 7.31
CA ALA A 99 6.73 2.55 7.37
C ALA A 99 7.44 2.82 8.70
N THR A 100 6.78 2.51 9.84
CA THR A 100 7.35 2.70 11.18
C THR A 100 8.58 1.82 11.42
N VAL A 101 8.62 0.60 10.87
CA VAL A 101 9.79 -0.26 10.97
C VAL A 101 10.96 0.29 10.15
N ILE A 102 10.73 0.78 8.93
CA ILE A 102 11.78 1.39 8.10
C ILE A 102 12.33 2.66 8.80
N GLU A 103 11.45 3.53 9.31
CA GLU A 103 11.84 4.72 10.08
C GLU A 103 12.79 4.36 11.23
N ARG A 104 12.38 3.39 12.06
CA ARG A 104 13.14 2.96 13.23
C ARG A 104 14.44 2.26 12.87
N ARG A 105 14.40 1.34 11.89
CA ARG A 105 15.56 0.52 11.48
C ARG A 105 16.69 1.37 10.89
N PHE A 106 16.34 2.42 10.16
CA PHE A 106 17.29 3.26 9.41
C PHE A 106 17.45 4.67 9.99
N ALA A 107 16.85 4.96 11.16
CA ALA A 107 16.88 6.28 11.81
C ALA A 107 16.48 7.43 10.88
N LEU A 108 15.44 7.21 10.07
CA LEU A 108 14.90 8.23 9.16
C LEU A 108 13.91 9.14 9.91
N PRO A 109 13.82 10.44 9.57
CA PRO A 109 12.98 11.38 10.29
C PRO A 109 11.47 11.04 10.20
N THR A 110 10.93 10.88 8.99
CA THR A 110 9.56 10.40 8.75
C THR A 110 9.50 9.79 7.36
N VAL A 111 8.96 8.57 7.25
CA VAL A 111 8.68 7.86 6.00
C VAL A 111 7.17 7.86 5.81
N SER A 112 6.71 8.47 4.73
CA SER A 112 5.28 8.55 4.49
C SER A 112 4.68 7.18 4.15
N LEU A 113 3.40 7.02 4.50
CA LEU A 113 2.60 5.86 4.10
C LEU A 113 2.59 5.69 2.56
N ALA A 114 2.65 6.80 1.83
CA ALA A 114 2.67 6.82 0.37
C ALA A 114 4.00 6.33 -0.20
N GLU A 115 5.13 6.79 0.34
CA GLU A 115 6.46 6.34 -0.09
C GLU A 115 6.63 4.85 0.18
N THR A 116 6.22 4.38 1.36
CA THR A 116 6.23 2.96 1.73
C THR A 116 5.38 2.14 0.76
N ALA A 117 4.15 2.60 0.49
CA ALA A 117 3.24 1.93 -0.44
C ALA A 117 3.82 1.85 -1.86
N VAL A 118 4.44 2.91 -2.35
CA VAL A 118 5.07 2.96 -3.68
C VAL A 118 6.30 2.06 -3.74
N ALA A 119 7.21 2.18 -2.78
CA ALA A 119 8.47 1.45 -2.73
C ALA A 119 8.24 -0.06 -2.69
N VAL A 120 7.36 -0.53 -1.80
CA VAL A 120 7.07 -1.97 -1.63
C VAL A 120 6.27 -2.53 -2.82
N SER A 121 5.34 -1.76 -3.39
CA SER A 121 4.53 -2.24 -4.53
C SER A 121 5.19 -2.03 -5.91
N GLY A 122 6.30 -1.29 -6.00
CA GLY A 122 6.84 -0.79 -7.26
C GLY A 122 5.85 0.10 -8.02
N GLY A 123 5.04 0.85 -7.27
CA GLY A 123 4.00 1.73 -7.81
C GLY A 123 2.74 1.03 -8.36
N ARG A 124 2.56 -0.25 -8.07
CA ARG A 124 1.50 -1.12 -8.65
C ARG A 124 0.37 -1.47 -7.69
N LEU A 125 0.29 -0.82 -6.53
CA LEU A 125 -0.73 -1.08 -5.50
C LEU A 125 -2.17 -1.17 -6.05
N LEU A 126 -2.48 -0.42 -7.12
CA LEU A 126 -3.80 -0.40 -7.76
C LEU A 126 -3.82 -0.97 -9.18
N ALA A 127 -2.69 -1.47 -9.69
CA ALA A 127 -2.57 -2.03 -11.02
C ALA A 127 -3.20 -3.44 -11.10
N PRO A 128 -3.77 -3.83 -12.25
CA PRO A 128 -4.25 -5.20 -12.48
C PRO A 128 -3.13 -6.22 -12.27
N GLY A 129 -3.45 -7.36 -11.64
CA GLY A 129 -2.51 -8.48 -11.47
C GLY A 129 -1.38 -8.26 -10.46
N TRP A 130 -1.47 -7.29 -9.55
CA TRP A 130 -0.52 -7.13 -8.43
C TRP A 130 -1.14 -7.51 -7.07
N PRO A 131 -0.37 -8.11 -6.15
CA PRO A 131 0.95 -8.71 -6.39
C PRO A 131 0.74 -9.92 -7.31
N GLY A 132 1.57 -10.04 -8.35
CA GLY A 132 1.45 -11.15 -9.30
C GLY A 132 1.34 -12.46 -8.53
N SER A 133 0.56 -13.41 -9.06
CA SER A 133 0.62 -14.80 -8.60
C SER A 133 2.10 -15.11 -8.43
N ALA A 134 2.53 -15.46 -7.22
CA ALA A 134 3.83 -16.08 -7.03
C ALA A 134 3.93 -17.12 -8.14
N MET A 135 4.89 -16.90 -9.04
CA MET A 135 5.23 -17.81 -10.11
C MET A 135 5.14 -19.21 -9.53
N GLN A 136 4.31 -20.05 -10.15
CA GLN A 136 4.13 -21.43 -9.76
C GLN A 136 5.52 -22.04 -9.52
N HIS A 137 5.88 -22.24 -8.27
CA HIS A 137 6.89 -23.24 -7.94
C HIS A 137 6.20 -24.56 -8.20
N GLU A 138 6.25 -24.99 -9.47
CA GLU A 138 6.12 -26.39 -9.81
C GLU A 138 7.22 -27.10 -9.02
N PRO A 139 6.88 -27.99 -8.06
CA PRO A 139 7.89 -28.81 -7.43
C PRO A 139 8.26 -29.88 -8.45
N THR A 140 9.26 -29.58 -9.28
CA THR A 140 9.93 -30.61 -10.08
C THR A 140 10.75 -31.47 -9.11
N LEU A 141 10.09 -32.39 -8.41
CA LEU A 141 10.76 -33.49 -7.74
C LEU A 141 11.08 -34.55 -8.79
N PRO A 142 12.36 -34.88 -9.05
CA PRO A 142 12.69 -36.10 -9.77
C PRO A 142 12.37 -37.31 -8.86
N ARG A 143 11.72 -38.32 -9.45
CA ARG A 143 11.63 -39.68 -8.89
C ARG A 143 12.92 -40.45 -9.14
#